data_AF-A0A4S2H1K1-F1
#
_entry.id   AF-A0A4S2H1K1-F1
#
_cell.length_a   1.000
_cell.length_b   1.000
_cell.length_c   1.000
_cell.angle_alpha   90.00
_cell.angle_beta   90.00
_cell.angle_gamma   90.00
#
_symmetry.space_group_name_H-M   'P 1'
#
loop_
_entity.id
_entity.type
_entity.pdbx_description
1 polymer ?
#
loop_
_entity_poly.entity_id
_entity_poly.type
_entity_poly.pdbx_seq_one_letter_code
_entity_poly.pdbx_strand_id
1 'polypeptide(L)'
;VYVSPRTGRAVSSGAGEPYKDKLLALPGFMTGQGALRSGDVQAGLILTGYFLERRVLWPSDRVLPEARLRMIDHLAAAGMV
;
A
#
# COMPACT_ATOMS: atom_id res chain seq x y z
N VAL A 1 7.34 9.96 -4.59
CA VAL A 1 6.75 9.19 -5.73
C VAL A 1 5.39 8.71 -5.26
N TYR A 2 4.41 8.64 -6.15
CA TYR A 2 3.01 8.45 -5.81
C TYR A 2 2.40 7.24 -6.52
N VAL A 3 1.20 6.80 -6.12
CA VAL A 3 0.37 5.81 -6.82
C VAL A 3 -1.00 6.40 -7.08
N SER A 4 -1.48 6.31 -8.32
CA SER A 4 -2.84 6.73 -8.66
C SER A 4 -3.86 5.72 -8.10
N PRO A 5 -4.84 6.12 -7.27
CA PRO A 5 -5.90 5.21 -6.83
C PRO A 5 -6.76 4.73 -8.01
N ARG A 6 -6.91 5.57 -9.05
CA ARG A 6 -7.71 5.26 -10.25
C ARG A 6 -7.10 4.14 -11.10
N THR A 7 -5.80 4.22 -11.40
CA THR A 7 -5.14 3.26 -12.32
C THR A 7 -4.27 2.24 -11.59
N GLY A 8 -3.84 2.53 -10.36
CA GLY A 8 -2.95 1.68 -9.57
C GLY A 8 -1.50 1.76 -10.04
N ARG A 9 -1.19 2.74 -10.90
CA ARG A 9 0.13 2.94 -11.50
C ARG A 9 0.94 3.94 -10.68
N ALA A 10 2.25 3.73 -10.65
CA ALA A 10 3.19 4.69 -10.09
C ALA A 10 3.19 5.99 -10.90
N VAL A 11 3.33 7.11 -10.20
CA VAL A 11 3.40 8.47 -10.75
C VAL A 11 4.65 9.15 -10.18
N SER A 12 5.45 9.77 -11.02
CA SER A 12 6.66 10.50 -10.60
C SER A 12 6.32 11.63 -9.63
N SER A 13 7.29 12.07 -8.83
CA SER A 13 7.08 13.17 -7.87
C SER A 13 6.60 14.45 -8.57
N GLY A 14 7.29 14.89 -9.63
CA GLY A 14 6.93 16.11 -10.36
C GLY A 14 5.53 16.08 -10.96
N ALA A 15 5.14 14.98 -11.61
CA ALA A 15 3.81 14.85 -12.21
C ALA A 15 2.70 14.68 -11.16
N GLY A 16 3.02 14.11 -10.00
CA GLY A 16 2.06 13.88 -8.93
C GLY A 16 1.85 15.06 -7.99
N GLU A 17 2.79 16.02 -7.92
CA GLU A 17 2.73 17.14 -6.97
C GLU A 17 1.42 17.95 -7.05
N PRO A 18 0.88 18.30 -8.24
CA PRO A 18 -0.39 19.02 -8.33
C PRO A 18 -1.61 18.23 -7.84
N TYR A 19 -1.47 16.91 -7.68
CA TYR A 19 -2.54 15.98 -7.34
C TYR A 19 -2.26 15.21 -6.04
N LYS A 20 -1.24 15.59 -5.27
CA LYS A 20 -0.73 14.78 -4.15
C LYS A 20 -1.82 14.37 -3.15
N ASP A 21 -2.78 15.26 -2.89
CA ASP A 21 -3.88 15.03 -1.95
C ASP A 21 -4.89 13.97 -2.45
N LYS A 22 -4.84 13.64 -3.75
CA LYS A 22 -5.65 12.60 -4.40
C LYS A 22 -4.85 11.34 -4.70
N LEU A 23 -3.57 11.30 -4.39
CA LEU A 23 -2.68 10.19 -4.68
C LEU A 23 -2.31 9.44 -3.39
N LEU A 24 -1.98 8.16 -3.55
CA LEU A 24 -1.43 7.36 -2.45
C LEU A 24 0.10 7.48 -2.47
N ALA A 25 0.74 7.38 -1.31
CA ALA A 25 2.20 7.30 -1.23
C ALA A 25 2.68 5.97 -1.81
N LEU A 26 3.77 5.99 -2.60
CA LEU A 26 4.49 4.78 -3.00
C LEU A 26 5.66 4.57 -2.03
N PRO A 27 5.66 3.53 -1.17
CA PRO A 27 6.78 3.20 -0.31
C PRO A 27 8.07 3.00 -1.12
N GLY A 28 9.18 3.55 -0.62
CA GLY A 28 10.46 3.58 -1.35
C GLY A 28 10.96 2.19 -1.74
N PHE A 29 10.92 1.24 -0.82
CA PHE A 29 11.39 -0.13 -1.05
C PHE A 29 10.68 -0.86 -2.21
N MET A 30 9.45 -0.48 -2.55
CA MET A 30 8.70 -1.07 -3.66
C MET A 30 9.18 -0.59 -5.04
N THR A 31 10.03 0.44 -5.09
CA THR A 31 10.63 0.93 -6.33
C THR A 31 11.85 0.11 -6.77
N GLY A 32 12.22 -0.91 -5.99
CA GLY A 32 13.45 -1.69 -6.21
C GLY A 32 14.72 -0.92 -5.84
N GLN A 33 14.58 0.26 -5.23
CA GLN A 33 15.69 1.10 -4.78
C GLN A 33 15.56 1.41 -3.30
N GLY A 34 16.68 1.29 -2.58
CA GLY A 34 16.80 1.64 -1.17
C GLY A 34 16.75 0.46 -0.20
N ALA A 35 17.26 0.69 1.01
CA ALA A 35 17.16 -0.25 2.12
C ALA A 35 15.76 -0.21 2.74
N LEU A 36 15.29 -1.35 3.22
CA LEU A 36 14.07 -1.44 4.01
C LEU A 36 14.23 -0.68 5.32
N ARG A 37 13.28 0.19 5.65
CA ARG A 37 13.23 0.95 6.91
C ARG A 37 12.06 0.47 7.76
N SER A 38 12.13 0.76 9.06
CA SER A 38 10.99 0.52 9.97
C SER A 38 9.73 1.19 9.42
N GLY A 39 8.60 0.47 9.42
CA GLY A 39 7.32 0.95 8.90
C GLY A 39 7.14 0.84 7.38
N ASP A 40 8.19 0.54 6.59
CA ASP A 40 8.05 0.38 5.14
C ASP A 40 7.12 -0.79 4.80
N VAL A 41 7.31 -1.92 5.47
CA VAL A 41 6.45 -3.11 5.28
C VAL A 41 5.00 -2.78 5.63
N GLN A 42 4.77 -2.04 6.72
CA GLN A 42 3.43 -1.57 7.11
C GLN A 42 2.80 -0.70 6.01
N ALA A 43 3.55 0.28 5.49
CA ALA A 43 3.09 1.15 4.41
C ALA A 43 2.76 0.36 3.14
N GLY A 44 3.55 -0.66 2.80
CA GLY A 44 3.28 -1.58 1.69
C GLY A 44 2.02 -2.41 1.90
N LEU A 45 1.77 -2.90 3.12
CA LEU A 45 0.57 -3.67 3.47
C LEU A 45 -0.70 -2.81 3.40
N ILE A 46 -0.62 -1.54 3.81
CA ILE A 46 -1.71 -0.56 3.67
C ILE A 46 -1.99 -0.28 2.19
N LEU A 47 -0.95 0.06 1.41
CA LEU A 47 -1.08 0.38 0.00
C LEU A 47 -1.67 -0.79 -0.80
N THR A 48 -1.18 -2.01 -0.57
CA THR A 48 -1.70 -3.20 -1.26
C THR A 48 -3.10 -3.57 -0.79
N GLY A 49 -3.40 -3.38 0.50
CA GLY A 49 -4.74 -3.57 1.08
C GLY A 49 -5.79 -2.74 0.36
N TYR A 50 -5.49 -1.46 0.10
CA TYR A 50 -6.36 -0.56 -0.66
C TYR A 50 -6.75 -1.15 -2.04
N PHE A 51 -5.80 -1.72 -2.79
CA PHE A 51 -6.11 -2.25 -4.11
C PHE A 51 -6.76 -3.63 -4.06
N LEU A 52 -6.36 -4.50 -3.14
CA LEU A 52 -6.97 -5.82 -2.96
C LEU A 52 -8.46 -5.68 -2.63
N GLU A 53 -8.79 -4.83 -1.66
CA GLU A 53 -10.17 -4.56 -1.28
C GLU A 53 -10.97 -4.03 -2.47
N ARG A 54 -10.50 -2.95 -3.10
CA ARG A 54 -11.28 -2.25 -4.13
C ARG A 54 -11.38 -2.96 -5.47
N ARG A 55 -10.36 -3.72 -5.86
CA ARG A 55 -10.25 -4.30 -7.22
C ARG A 55 -10.45 -5.79 -7.29
N VAL A 56 -10.20 -6.51 -6.19
CA VAL A 56 -10.31 -7.96 -6.16
C VAL A 56 -11.54 -8.38 -5.39
N LEU A 57 -11.78 -7.77 -4.22
CA LEU A 57 -12.79 -8.24 -3.28
C LEU A 57 -14.15 -7.59 -3.48
N TRP A 58 -14.22 -6.26 -3.65
CA TRP A 58 -15.48 -5.56 -3.91
C TRP A 58 -16.24 -6.05 -5.15
N PRO A 59 -15.61 -6.36 -6.31
CA PRO A 59 -16.34 -6.93 -7.45
C PRO A 59 -17.02 -8.28 -7.16
N SER A 60 -16.59 -8.96 -6.10
CA SER A 60 -17.14 -10.23 -5.64
C SER A 60 -17.95 -10.09 -4.35
N ASP A 61 -18.31 -8.86 -3.94
CA ASP A 61 -18.99 -8.54 -2.68
C ASP A 61 -18.30 -9.16 -1.45
N ARG A 62 -16.96 -9.07 -1.43
CA ARG A 62 -16.12 -9.57 -0.33
C ARG A 62 -15.33 -8.43 0.28
N VAL A 63 -14.91 -8.66 1.53
CA VAL A 63 -14.01 -7.80 2.29
C VAL A 63 -12.67 -8.50 2.53
N LEU A 64 -11.67 -7.74 2.98
CA LEU A 64 -10.38 -8.32 3.37
C LEU A 64 -10.59 -9.41 4.44
N PRO A 65 -10.03 -10.62 4.26
CA PRO A 65 -10.18 -11.68 5.25
C PRO A 65 -9.58 -11.29 6.59
N GLU A 66 -10.23 -11.66 7.70
CA GLU A 66 -9.68 -11.44 9.05
C GLU A 66 -8.29 -12.08 9.23
N ALA A 67 -8.01 -13.17 8.52
CA ALA A 67 -6.70 -13.82 8.53
C ALA A 67 -5.57 -12.84 8.13
N ARG A 68 -5.85 -11.88 7.23
CA ARG A 68 -4.89 -10.82 6.87
C ARG A 68 -4.66 -9.87 8.05
N LEU A 69 -5.72 -9.48 8.76
CA LEU A 69 -5.59 -8.60 9.94
C LEU A 69 -4.75 -9.28 11.03
N ARG A 70 -5.07 -10.54 11.36
CA ARG A 70 -4.30 -11.33 12.32
C ARG A 70 -2.83 -11.47 11.91
N MET A 71 -2.56 -11.72 10.64
CA MET A 71 -1.19 -11.77 10.13
C MET A 71 -0.45 -10.44 10.35
N ILE A 72 -1.09 -9.30 10.10
CA ILE A 72 -0.50 -7.97 10.32
C ILE A 72 -0.22 -7.75 11.81
N ASP A 73 -1.15 -8.10 12.69
CA ASP A 73 -0.98 -7.99 14.15
C ASP A 73 0.20 -8.82 14.65
N HIS A 74 0.37 -10.04 14.13
CA HIS A 74 1.51 -10.90 14.47
C HIS A 74 2.85 -10.31 13.99
N LEU A 75 2.89 -9.73 12.79
CA LEU A 75 4.08 -9.04 12.30
C LEU A 75 4.42 -7.82 13.16
N ALA A 76 3.40 -7.08 13.62
CA ALA A 76 3.58 -5.91 14.48
C ALA A 76 4.14 -6.32 15.85
N ALA A 77 3.56 -7.35 16.46
CA ALA A 77 4.05 -7.92 17.71
C ALA A 77 5.49 -8.45 17.61
N ALA A 78 5.90 -8.91 16.42
CA ALA A 78 7.27 -9.35 16.14
C ALA A 78 8.24 -8.21 15.76
N GLY A 79 7.79 -6.94 15.73
CA GLY A 79 8.60 -5.79 15.36
C GLY A 79 8.99 -5.73 13.88
N MET A 80 8.22 -6.40 13.01
CA MET A 80 8.47 -6.46 11.56
C MET A 80 7.71 -5.40 10.75
N VAL A 81 6.68 -4.77 11.35
CA VAL A 81 5.88 -3.69 10.76
C VAL A 81 5.68 -2.57 11.76
#